data_AF-A0A2V9Y4M9-F1
#
_entry.id   AF-A0A2V9Y4M9-F1
#
_cell.length_a   1.000
_cell.length_b   1.000
_cell.length_c   1.000
_cell.angle_alpha   90.00
_cell.angle_beta   90.00
_cell.angle_gamma   90.00
#
_symmetry.space_group_name_H-M   'P 1'
#
loop_
_entity.id
_entity.type
_entity.pdbx_description
1 polymer ?
#
loop_
_entity_poly.entity_id
_entity_poly.type
_entity_poly.pdbx_seq_one_letter_code
_entity_poly.pdbx_strand_id
1 'polypeptide(L)' 'VSTSEKGPVGKVVAETWKRIWTLPKSEPGGNRAYVADFEIYDQRAADPQNSEVDVCVGIK' A
#
# COMPACT_ATOMS: atom_id res chain seq x y z
N VAL A 1 4.95 1.48 -6.33
CA VAL A 1 4.85 1.34 -4.86
C VAL A 1 4.07 2.51 -4.30
N SER A 2 3.23 2.30 -3.30
CA SER A 2 2.53 3.34 -2.54
C SER A 2 2.85 3.17 -1.06
N THR A 3 3.53 4.14 -0.46
CA THR A 3 3.84 4.15 0.97
C THR A 3 2.62 4.65 1.75
N SER A 4 2.30 3.99 2.86
CA SER A 4 1.24 4.43 3.77
C SER A 4 1.64 5.69 4.53
N GLU A 5 0.66 6.37 5.12
CA GLU A 5 0.95 7.30 6.21
C GLU A 5 1.50 6.55 7.44
N LYS A 6 2.07 7.28 8.40
CA LYS A 6 2.49 6.73 9.69
C LYS A 6 1.33 6.66 10.68
N GLY A 7 1.22 5.52 11.38
CA GLY A 7 0.23 5.37 12.45
C GLY A 7 -0.13 3.92 12.74
N PRO A 8 -1.29 3.67 13.38
CA PRO A 8 -1.71 2.32 13.71
C PRO A 8 -1.81 1.45 12.46
N VAL A 9 -1.10 0.32 12.44
CA VAL A 9 -0.91 -0.52 11.24
C VAL A 9 -2.24 -0.90 10.57
N GLY A 10 -3.23 -1.30 11.36
CA GLY A 10 -4.56 -1.68 10.84
C GLY A 10 -5.32 -0.52 10.20
N LYS A 11 -5.02 0.73 10.58
CA LYS A 11 -5.61 1.92 9.97
C LYS A 11 -4.88 2.30 8.69
N VAL A 12 -3.56 2.49 8.77
CA VAL A 12 -2.78 3.06 7.66
C VAL A 12 -2.72 2.14 6.45
N VAL A 13 -2.67 0.82 6.66
CA VAL A 13 -2.72 -0.18 5.57
C VAL A 13 -4.08 -0.16 4.89
N ALA A 14 -5.17 -0.18 5.67
CA ALA A 14 -6.53 -0.15 5.14
C ALA A 14 -6.84 1.14 4.34
N GLU A 15 -6.38 2.29 4.84
CA GLU A 15 -6.53 3.58 4.16
C GLU A 15 -5.72 3.65 2.85
N THR A 16 -4.50 3.11 2.86
CA THR A 16 -3.66 3.03 1.67
C THR A 16 -4.30 2.17 0.58
N TRP A 17 -4.85 1.01 0.95
CA TRP A 17 -5.62 0.18 0.01
C TRP A 17 -6.85 0.90 -0.54
N LYS A 18 -7.65 1.53 0.31
CA LYS A 18 -8.81 2.32 -0.12
C LYS A 18 -8.39 3.35 -1.17
N ARG A 19 -7.31 4.09 -0.92
CA ARG A 19 -6.76 5.07 -1.87
C ARG A 19 -6.36 4.40 -3.19
N ILE A 20 -5.56 3.34 -3.16
CA ILE A 20 -5.13 2.59 -4.36
C ILE A 20 -6.34 2.14 -5.20
N TRP A 21 -7.40 1.65 -4.56
CA TRP A 21 -8.61 1.18 -5.25
C TRP A 21 -9.48 2.30 -5.80
N THR A 22 -9.32 3.55 -5.34
CA THR A 22 -9.99 4.72 -5.93
C THR A 22 -9.28 5.26 -7.17
N LEU A 23 -8.02 4.87 -7.41
CA LEU A 23 -7.27 5.33 -8.57
C LEU A 23 -7.76 4.65 -9.87
N PRO A 24 -7.68 5.35 -11.02
CA PRO A 24 -7.91 4.74 -12.32
C PRO A 24 -6.99 3.53 -12.54
N LYS A 25 -7.42 2.56 -13.37
CA LYS A 25 -6.62 1.36 -13.65
C LYS A 25 -5.21 1.64 -14.20
N SER A 26 -5.03 2.78 -14.86
CA SER A 26 -3.75 3.27 -15.40
C SER A 26 -2.83 3.87 -14.33
N GLU A 27 -3.28 3.94 -13.08
CA GLU A 27 -2.55 4.46 -11.93
C GLU A 27 -2.58 3.45 -10.76
N PRO A 28 -1.57 3.49 -9.87
CA PRO A 28 -0.37 4.32 -9.93
C PRO A 28 0.71 3.68 -10.82
N GLY A 29 1.14 4.39 -11.87
CA GLY A 29 2.33 4.03 -12.66
C GLY A 29 2.13 3.04 -13.82
N GLY A 30 0.89 2.78 -14.25
CA GLY A 30 0.60 1.90 -15.38
C GLY A 30 -0.69 1.10 -15.21
N ASN A 31 -1.06 0.32 -16.22
CA ASN A 31 -2.26 -0.51 -16.18
C ASN A 31 -2.09 -1.63 -15.15
N ARG A 32 -2.99 -1.75 -14.18
CA ARG A 32 -2.99 -2.82 -13.18
C ARG A 32 -2.97 -4.21 -13.83
N ALA A 33 -2.03 -5.06 -13.41
CA ALA A 33 -1.92 -6.44 -13.83
C ALA A 33 -2.88 -7.37 -13.09
N TYR A 34 -3.20 -7.06 -11.82
CA TYR A 34 -4.06 -7.87 -10.94
C TYR A 34 -3.60 -9.34 -10.80
N VAL A 35 -2.28 -9.58 -10.87
CA VAL A 35 -1.69 -10.91 -10.71
C VAL A 35 -1.21 -11.12 -9.27
N ALA A 36 -0.44 -10.15 -8.76
CA ALA A 36 0.08 -10.18 -7.40
C ALA A 36 0.22 -8.77 -6.87
N ASP A 37 -0.30 -8.58 -5.67
CA ASP A 37 -0.33 -7.35 -4.91
C ASP A 37 0.08 -7.74 -3.48
N PHE A 38 0.98 -6.99 -2.84
CA PHE A 38 1.50 -7.34 -1.52
C PHE A 38 1.98 -6.12 -0.74
N GLU A 39 2.10 -6.32 0.57
CA GLU A 39 2.56 -5.33 1.54
C GLU A 39 3.99 -5.69 1.99
N ILE A 40 4.83 -4.67 2.17
CA ILE A 40 6.18 -4.81 2.73
C ILE A 40 6.21 -4.14 4.09
N TYR A 41 6.38 -4.97 5.11
CA TYR A 41 6.54 -4.56 6.51
C TYR A 41 8.03 -4.69 6.89
N ASP A 42 8.78 -3.59 6.79
CA ASP A 42 10.18 -3.54 7.20
C ASP A 42 10.34 -3.00 8.64
N GLN A 43 11.54 -2.58 9.04
CA GLN A 43 11.79 -2.02 10.37
C GLN A 43 10.87 -0.85 10.77
N ARG A 44 10.28 -0.14 9.81
CA ARG A 44 9.33 0.96 10.05
C ARG A 44 7.98 0.48 10.56
N ALA A 45 7.66 -0.81 10.45
CA ALA A 45 6.43 -1.41 10.96
C ALA A 45 6.63 -2.17 12.29
N ALA A 46 7.80 -2.01 12.93
CA ALA A 46 8.11 -2.72 14.17
C ALA A 46 7.23 -2.29 15.36
N ASP A 47 6.76 -1.04 15.39
CA ASP A 47 5.76 -0.55 16.35
C ASP A 47 4.36 -0.54 15.69
N PRO A 48 3.43 -1.42 16.09
CA PRO A 48 2.09 -1.48 15.51
C PRO A 48 1.26 -0.21 15.67
N GLN A 49 1.60 0.69 16.60
CA GLN A 49 0.91 1.98 16.78
C GLN A 49 1.51 3.11 15.95
N ASN A 50 2.72 2.92 15.43
CA ASN A 50 3.47 3.90 14.64
C ASN A 50 4.18 3.21 13.46
N SER A 51 3.40 2.49 12.66
CA SER A 51 3.89 1.75 11.49
C SER A 51 3.82 2.59 10.22
N GLU A 52 4.77 2.34 9.32
CA GLU A 52 4.72 2.75 7.91
C GLU A 52 4.95 1.51 7.03
N VAL A 53 4.12 1.33 6.00
CA VAL A 53 4.09 0.11 5.19
C VAL A 53 4.07 0.49 3.72
N ASP A 54 4.85 -0.23 2.90
CA ASP A 54 4.82 -0.07 1.45
C ASP A 54 3.85 -1.07 0.83
N VAL A 55 2.98 -0.58 -0.06
CA VAL A 55 2.08 -1.43 -0.86
C VAL A 55 2.59 -1.49 -2.29
N CYS A 56 2.85 -2.72 -2.75
CA CYS A 56 3.24 -3.04 -4.10
C CYS A 56 2.04 -3.59 -4.86
N VAL A 57 1.72 -2.97 -5.99
CA VAL A 57 0.68 -3.45 -6.92
C VAL A 57 1.29 -3.83 -8.24
N GLY A 58 0.83 -4.94 -8.82
CA GLY A 58 1.28 -5.38 -10.14
C GLY A 58 0.78 -4.44 -11.24
N ILE A 59 1.68 -4.05 -12.15
CA ILE A 59 1.39 -3.29 -13.37
C ILE A 59 1.78 -4.12 -14.62
N LYS A 60 1.18 -3.83 -15.77
CA LYS A 60 1.47 -4.44 -17.07
C LYS A 60 2.45 -3.61 -17.89
#